data_AF-S2JA49-F1
#
_entry.id   AF-S2JA49-F1
#
_cell.length_a   1.000
_cell.length_b   1.000
_cell.length_c   1.000
_cell.angle_alpha   90.00
_cell.angle_beta   90.00
_cell.angle_gamma   90.00
#
_symmetry.space_group_name_H-M   'P 1'
#
loop_
_entity.id
_entity.type
_entity.pdbx_description
1 polymer ?
#
loop_
_entity_poly.entity_id
_entity_poly.type
_entity_poly.pdbx_seq_one_letter_code
_entity_poly.pdbx_strand_id
1 'polypeptide(L)'
;MSSSTLPLYDPELDVQAYNIYQPLQSILPYDLPKRAVIAPVEPAKPAAAPSPFSKNTAEAALDTYCKACKKKFSNEPTFTNHLKSAKHIANEKKLKPAPKGPVNNQKIAVHPKVQEALSMLDQAEKSDNATAALTAFWTQAQTLYALKRPQYTEKALRMLINLINTSPTTTFSSAQITSFLYNARLALARLLCIYQQLDESRSVYLSALAGKWKLETPELLGIASRIRSLSIQDCLDACDQLATKYLTRERNRTKPAPALTDPNNSIVSILCEAAHLFAQEGHNYQTTLSEHVALVLYATCSMVCPYEPTAGITKDDMYYLMIQVFTSLEDLDYKIVDIYALDTKHVWHMFNALLIAIEIDDLVRAQTIEANLKQVVYPDVQLLCSLYKQKFTLSIENDILQQQLDFIILLLEQTQDPLVIRNQTPKEQLDVLNRIRNCI
;
A
#
# COMPACT_ATOMS: atom_id res chain seq x y z
N MET A 1 -9.14 -18.35 17.28
CA MET A 1 -9.44 -17.26 16.34
C MET A 1 -8.76 -16.01 16.85
N SER A 2 -7.83 -15.44 16.07
CA SER A 2 -7.20 -14.16 16.40
C SER A 2 -8.29 -13.08 16.42
N SER A 3 -8.29 -12.20 17.43
CA SER A 3 -9.17 -11.04 17.44
C SER A 3 -8.77 -10.11 16.30
N SER A 4 -9.64 -9.96 15.29
CA SER A 4 -9.42 -9.01 14.20
C SER A 4 -9.18 -7.60 14.77
N THR A 5 -8.13 -6.95 14.28
CA THR A 5 -7.74 -5.58 14.64
C THR A 5 -8.39 -4.52 13.74
N LEU A 6 -9.24 -4.93 12.79
CA LEU A 6 -9.97 -4.02 11.90
C LEU A 6 -11.12 -3.31 12.63
N PRO A 7 -11.48 -2.08 12.23
CA PRO A 7 -12.57 -1.36 12.85
C PRO A 7 -13.95 -1.99 12.53
N LEU A 8 -14.89 -1.90 13.48
CA LEU A 8 -16.29 -2.31 13.26
C LEU A 8 -17.00 -1.42 12.22
N TYR A 9 -16.57 -0.16 12.11
CA TYR A 9 -17.10 0.83 11.19
C TYR A 9 -16.01 1.80 10.80
N ASP A 10 -15.91 2.11 9.51
CA ASP A 10 -15.03 3.16 9.03
C ASP A 10 -15.81 4.15 8.16
N PRO A 11 -16.32 5.27 8.71
CA PRO A 11 -17.08 6.24 7.93
C PRO A 11 -16.26 6.90 6.82
N GLU A 12 -14.95 6.97 6.98
CA GLU A 12 -14.03 7.59 6.04
C GLU A 12 -13.76 6.67 4.85
N LEU A 13 -14.05 5.37 4.93
CA LEU A 13 -13.75 4.42 3.86
C LEU A 13 -14.47 4.81 2.57
N ASP A 14 -13.70 5.22 1.57
CA ASP A 14 -14.20 5.41 0.22
C ASP A 14 -14.13 4.07 -0.51
N VAL A 15 -15.28 3.38 -0.51
CA VAL A 15 -15.45 2.06 -1.13
C VAL A 15 -15.33 2.10 -2.65
N GLN A 16 -15.47 3.28 -3.27
CA GLN A 16 -15.30 3.45 -4.71
C GLN A 16 -13.83 3.65 -5.05
N ALA A 17 -13.13 4.50 -4.29
CA ALA A 17 -11.70 4.73 -4.48
C ALA A 17 -10.84 3.49 -4.15
N TYR A 18 -11.23 2.70 -3.14
CA TYR A 18 -10.46 1.53 -2.69
C TYR A 18 -11.21 0.20 -2.89
N ASN A 19 -11.78 -0.02 -4.07
CA ASN A 19 -12.56 -1.24 -4.32
C ASN A 19 -11.72 -2.53 -4.18
N ILE A 20 -11.84 -3.22 -3.04
CA ILE A 20 -11.11 -4.47 -2.75
C ILE A 20 -11.45 -5.62 -3.71
N TYR A 21 -12.52 -5.52 -4.50
CA TYR A 21 -12.92 -6.54 -5.47
C TYR A 21 -12.31 -6.32 -6.86
N GLN A 22 -11.53 -5.27 -7.05
CA GLN A 22 -10.80 -4.97 -8.28
C GLN A 22 -9.32 -4.77 -7.99
N PRO A 23 -8.42 -4.97 -8.97
CA PRO A 23 -7.02 -4.58 -8.83
C PRO A 23 -6.89 -3.12 -8.43
N LEU A 24 -5.98 -2.85 -7.51
CA LEU A 24 -5.74 -1.50 -7.02
C LEU A 24 -5.02 -0.71 -8.13
N GLN A 25 -5.77 0.10 -8.87
CA GLN A 25 -5.34 0.80 -10.10
C GLN A 25 -4.21 1.83 -9.89
N SER A 26 -3.79 2.09 -8.65
CA SER A 26 -2.87 3.19 -8.30
C SER A 26 -1.94 2.87 -7.14
N ILE A 27 -1.47 1.62 -6.98
CA ILE A 27 -0.34 1.38 -6.09
C ILE A 27 0.93 1.55 -6.91
N LEU A 28 1.64 2.66 -6.70
CA LEU A 28 3.05 2.78 -7.04
C LEU A 28 3.87 2.15 -5.90
N PRO A 29 5.13 1.74 -6.13
CA PRO A 29 6.05 1.40 -5.05
C PRO A 29 6.03 2.50 -3.97
N TYR A 30 6.09 2.13 -2.69
CA TYR A 30 6.17 3.08 -1.55
C TYR A 30 4.93 3.95 -1.24
N ASP A 31 3.83 3.84 -2.02
CA ASP A 31 2.58 4.62 -1.84
C ASP A 31 1.38 3.74 -1.43
N LEU A 32 1.58 2.88 -0.41
CA LEU A 32 0.46 2.10 0.13
C LEU A 32 -0.58 3.02 0.82
N PRO A 33 -1.89 2.74 0.69
CA PRO A 33 -2.93 3.51 1.38
C PRO A 33 -2.76 3.39 2.91
N LYS A 34 -2.29 4.46 3.57
CA LYS A 34 -2.08 4.48 5.02
C LYS A 34 -3.38 4.86 5.72
N ARG A 35 -4.16 3.89 6.19
CA ARG A 35 -5.17 4.15 7.23
C ARG A 35 -4.62 3.74 8.60
N ALA A 36 -4.40 4.74 9.44
CA ALA A 36 -4.10 4.51 10.84
C ALA A 36 -5.34 3.87 11.50
N VAL A 37 -5.21 2.63 11.96
CA VAL A 37 -6.15 2.09 12.94
C VAL A 37 -5.96 2.96 14.18
N ILE A 38 -6.91 3.87 14.45
CA ILE A 38 -6.92 4.61 15.72
C ILE A 38 -7.19 3.55 16.80
N ALA A 39 -6.12 2.98 17.37
CA ALA A 39 -6.21 2.35 18.67
C ALA A 39 -6.75 3.40 19.63
N PRO A 40 -7.67 3.06 20.55
CA PRO A 40 -8.13 4.01 21.55
C PRO A 40 -6.95 4.34 22.46
N VAL A 41 -6.21 5.39 22.13
CA VAL A 41 -5.27 6.03 23.04
C VAL A 41 -6.14 6.64 24.12
N GLU A 42 -6.09 6.07 25.32
CA GLU A 42 -6.58 6.75 26.51
C GLU A 42 -6.01 8.17 26.50
N PRO A 43 -6.84 9.21 26.63
CA PRO A 43 -6.32 10.57 26.64
C PRO A 43 -5.38 10.69 27.83
N ALA A 44 -4.07 10.75 27.55
CA ALA A 44 -3.09 11.17 28.51
C ALA A 44 -3.55 12.52 29.07
N LYS A 45 -3.79 12.56 30.39
CA LYS A 45 -4.09 13.78 31.13
C LYS A 45 -3.09 14.86 30.70
N PRO A 46 -3.53 16.03 30.23
CA PRO A 46 -2.60 17.14 30.03
C PRO A 46 -2.06 17.55 31.41
N ALA A 47 -0.74 17.46 31.56
CA ALA A 47 -0.05 18.06 32.69
C ALA A 47 -0.29 19.58 32.64
N ALA A 48 -0.95 20.10 33.67
CA ALA A 48 -1.20 21.53 33.79
C ALA A 48 0.15 22.26 33.99
N ALA A 49 0.48 23.17 33.07
CA ALA A 49 1.55 24.14 33.28
C ALA A 49 1.14 25.13 34.39
N PRO A 50 2.03 25.48 35.33
CA PRO A 50 1.71 26.44 36.39
C PRO A 50 1.69 27.86 35.81
N SER A 51 0.58 28.57 36.00
CA SER A 51 0.44 29.99 35.66
C SER A 51 1.16 30.87 36.71
N PRO A 52 1.91 31.93 36.31
CA PRO A 52 2.77 32.70 37.20
C PRO A 52 2.07 33.86 37.95
N PHE A 53 0.73 33.84 38.08
CA PHE A 53 0.00 34.92 38.77
C PHE A 53 -0.99 34.39 39.81
N SER A 54 -0.50 34.20 41.04
CA SER A 54 -1.36 34.21 42.23
C SER A 54 -0.62 34.84 43.41
N LYS A 55 -0.98 36.10 43.70
CA LYS A 55 -0.69 36.77 44.97
C LYS A 55 -1.78 36.41 45.99
N ASN A 56 -1.34 36.11 47.20
CA ASN A 56 -2.15 35.90 48.40
C ASN A 56 -3.02 37.13 48.74
N THR A 57 -4.29 36.95 49.10
CA THR A 57 -4.82 37.14 50.48
C THR A 57 -6.29 36.70 50.60
N ALA A 58 -6.64 36.31 51.83
CA ALA A 58 -7.89 35.73 52.27
C ALA A 58 -9.04 36.73 52.44
N GLU A 59 -10.25 36.35 52.00
CA GLU A 59 -11.51 36.47 52.74
C GLU A 59 -12.58 35.65 52.00
N ALA A 60 -13.13 34.63 52.66
CA ALA A 60 -14.17 33.77 52.10
C ALA A 60 -15.51 34.51 52.12
N ALA A 61 -15.77 35.34 51.10
CA ALA A 61 -17.13 35.77 50.79
C ALA A 61 -17.91 34.53 50.36
N LEU A 62 -18.81 34.06 51.23
CA LEU A 62 -19.79 33.01 50.93
C LEU A 62 -20.58 33.41 49.68
N ASP A 63 -20.20 32.83 48.53
CA ASP A 63 -20.81 33.09 47.24
C ASP A 63 -22.18 32.39 47.20
N THR A 64 -23.20 33.03 47.79
CA THR A 64 -24.61 32.61 47.79
C THR A 64 -25.27 32.80 46.41
N TYR A 65 -24.51 32.61 45.34
CA TYR A 65 -24.98 32.69 43.96
C TYR A 65 -25.24 31.31 43.37
N CYS A 66 -26.48 31.06 42.99
CA CYS A 66 -26.86 29.84 42.29
C CYS A 66 -26.57 29.99 40.79
N LYS A 67 -25.51 29.34 40.30
CA LYS A 67 -25.20 29.29 38.86
C LYS A 67 -26.30 28.62 38.03
N ALA A 68 -26.97 27.60 38.57
CA ALA A 68 -28.02 26.86 37.87
C ALA A 68 -29.29 27.69 37.61
N CYS A 69 -29.59 28.63 38.51
CA CYS A 69 -30.77 29.49 38.42
C CYS A 69 -30.44 30.96 38.15
N LYS A 70 -29.16 31.31 38.02
CA LYS A 70 -28.62 32.67 37.89
C LYS A 70 -29.19 33.66 38.93
N LYS A 71 -29.29 33.24 40.20
CA LYS A 71 -29.85 34.05 41.30
C LYS A 71 -28.88 34.17 42.47
N LYS A 72 -28.72 35.39 43.00
CA LYS A 72 -27.94 35.68 44.23
C LYS A 72 -28.88 35.78 45.44
N PHE A 73 -28.48 35.18 46.55
CA PHE A 73 -29.29 35.13 47.78
C PHE A 73 -28.63 35.96 48.88
N SER A 74 -29.43 36.66 49.69
CA SER A 74 -28.93 37.59 50.71
C SER A 74 -28.45 36.90 51.99
N ASN A 75 -28.82 35.64 52.23
CA ASN A 75 -28.34 34.85 53.36
C ASN A 75 -28.27 33.35 53.05
N GLU A 76 -27.44 32.64 53.80
CA GLU A 76 -27.14 31.22 53.60
C GLU A 76 -28.34 30.28 53.83
N PRO A 77 -29.26 30.52 54.80
CA PRO A 77 -30.45 29.69 54.98
C PRO A 77 -31.41 29.73 53.79
N THR A 78 -31.62 30.90 53.16
CA THR A 78 -32.45 30.98 51.95
C THR A 78 -31.78 30.35 50.75
N PHE A 79 -30.45 30.43 50.66
CA PHE A 79 -29.70 29.75 49.61
C PHE A 79 -29.82 28.22 49.73
N THR A 80 -29.62 27.65 50.92
CA THR A 80 -29.75 26.20 51.15
C THR A 80 -31.17 25.69 50.91
N ASN A 81 -32.20 26.46 51.27
CA ASN A 81 -33.58 26.12 50.92
C ASN A 81 -33.84 26.20 49.40
N HIS A 82 -33.23 27.16 48.72
CA HIS A 82 -33.31 27.25 47.26
C HIS A 82 -32.70 26.03 46.56
N LEU A 83 -31.54 25.53 47.02
CA LEU A 83 -30.89 24.34 46.46
C LEU A 83 -31.79 23.10 46.52
N LYS A 84 -32.69 23.02 47.51
CA LYS A 84 -33.65 21.91 47.67
C LYS A 84 -34.95 22.10 46.87
N SER A 85 -35.15 23.26 46.22
CA SER A 85 -36.38 23.53 45.48
C SER A 85 -36.47 22.71 44.18
N ALA A 86 -37.66 22.20 43.86
CA ALA A 86 -37.89 21.41 42.64
C ALA A 86 -37.47 22.16 41.36
N LYS A 87 -37.60 23.50 41.36
CA LYS A 87 -37.21 24.36 40.24
C LYS A 87 -35.69 24.46 40.09
N HIS A 88 -34.95 24.50 41.20
CA HIS A 88 -33.49 24.44 41.17
C HIS A 88 -33.00 23.08 40.65
N ILE A 89 -33.51 21.99 41.20
CA ILE A 89 -33.12 20.61 40.83
C ILE A 89 -33.40 20.34 39.34
N ALA A 90 -34.51 20.83 38.79
CA ALA A 90 -34.81 20.71 37.36
C ALA A 90 -33.83 21.49 36.47
N ASN A 91 -33.43 22.70 36.87
CA ASN A 91 -32.44 23.50 36.14
C ASN A 91 -31.02 22.93 36.28
N GLU A 92 -30.68 22.35 37.43
CA GLU A 92 -29.39 21.71 37.64
C GLU A 92 -29.24 20.44 36.79
N LYS A 93 -30.31 19.62 36.66
CA LYS A 93 -30.35 18.47 35.74
C LYS A 93 -30.19 18.85 34.26
N LYS A 94 -30.60 20.07 33.87
CA LYS A 94 -30.39 20.58 32.49
C LYS A 94 -28.96 21.06 32.25
N LEU A 95 -28.26 21.54 33.29
CA LEU A 95 -26.90 22.07 33.19
C LEU A 95 -25.81 21.02 33.43
N LYS A 96 -26.13 19.94 34.16
CA LYS A 96 -25.26 18.78 34.34
C LYS A 96 -26.04 17.52 33.95
N PRO A 97 -25.89 17.02 32.71
CA PRO A 97 -26.27 15.64 32.41
C PRO A 97 -25.54 14.74 33.41
N ALA A 98 -26.24 13.79 34.01
CA ALA A 98 -25.71 12.94 35.07
C ALA A 98 -24.36 12.29 34.67
N PRO A 99 -23.42 12.13 35.63
CA PRO A 99 -22.16 11.45 35.36
C PRO A 99 -22.48 10.03 34.90
N LYS A 100 -21.93 9.67 33.73
CA LYS A 100 -22.02 8.31 33.18
C LYS A 100 -21.51 7.33 34.23
N GLY A 101 -22.41 6.53 34.79
CA GLY A 101 -22.06 5.27 35.46
C GLY A 101 -21.38 4.31 34.48
N PRO A 102 -20.85 3.17 34.96
CA PRO A 102 -19.94 2.32 34.20
C PRO A 102 -20.57 1.94 32.86
N VAL A 103 -19.76 2.05 31.81
CA VAL A 103 -20.13 1.94 30.40
C VAL A 103 -20.82 0.60 30.14
N ASN A 104 -22.14 0.61 30.24
CA ASN A 104 -22.97 -0.42 29.66
C ASN A 104 -23.07 -0.07 28.17
N ASN A 105 -22.51 -0.94 27.33
CA ASN A 105 -22.46 -0.85 25.87
C ASN A 105 -23.65 -0.07 25.29
N GLN A 106 -23.40 1.18 24.86
CA GLN A 106 -24.33 1.86 23.98
C GLN A 106 -24.43 1.01 22.71
N LYS A 107 -25.55 0.30 22.56
CA LYS A 107 -25.95 -0.31 21.29
C LYS A 107 -26.03 0.83 20.27
N ILE A 108 -24.95 1.02 19.52
CA ILE A 108 -24.98 1.74 18.26
C ILE A 108 -26.13 1.11 17.47
N ALA A 109 -27.11 1.92 17.04
CA ALA A 109 -28.18 1.42 16.19
C ALA A 109 -27.53 0.92 14.89
N VAL A 110 -27.36 -0.40 14.80
CA VAL A 110 -26.77 -1.06 13.64
C VAL A 110 -27.76 -0.87 12.49
N HIS A 111 -27.27 -0.34 11.36
CA HIS A 111 -28.08 -0.15 10.16
C HIS A 111 -28.80 -1.46 9.81
N PRO A 112 -30.12 -1.47 9.50
CA PRO A 112 -30.89 -2.71 9.32
C PRO A 112 -30.26 -3.71 8.34
N LYS A 113 -29.72 -3.22 7.22
CA LYS A 113 -29.00 -4.04 6.24
C LYS A 113 -27.73 -4.72 6.79
N VAL A 114 -27.05 -4.12 7.78
CA VAL A 114 -25.91 -4.76 8.44
C VAL A 114 -26.40 -5.89 9.32
N GLN A 115 -27.50 -5.71 10.06
CA GLN A 115 -28.08 -6.76 10.90
C GLN A 115 -28.62 -7.94 10.06
N GLU A 116 -29.25 -7.64 8.92
CA GLU A 116 -29.68 -8.65 7.95
C GLU A 116 -28.48 -9.43 7.39
N ALA A 117 -27.43 -8.73 6.93
CA ALA A 117 -26.22 -9.36 6.43
C ALA A 117 -25.55 -10.26 7.48
N LEU A 118 -25.45 -9.81 8.74
CA LEU A 118 -24.92 -10.61 9.85
C LEU A 118 -25.79 -11.84 10.13
N SER A 119 -27.12 -11.70 10.12
CA SER A 119 -28.03 -12.83 10.28
C SER A 119 -27.86 -13.86 9.16
N MET A 120 -27.65 -13.41 7.91
CA MET A 120 -27.40 -14.31 6.78
C MET A 120 -26.04 -15.01 6.89
N LEU A 121 -25.01 -14.34 7.42
CA LEU A 121 -23.72 -14.96 7.71
C LEU A 121 -23.86 -16.05 8.79
N ASP A 122 -24.57 -15.77 9.88
CA ASP A 122 -24.79 -16.74 10.97
C ASP A 122 -25.61 -17.95 10.51
N GLN A 123 -26.57 -17.75 9.59
CA GLN A 123 -27.31 -18.85 8.96
C GLN A 123 -26.43 -19.68 8.04
N ALA A 124 -25.57 -19.03 7.24
CA ALA A 124 -24.62 -19.70 6.35
C ALA A 124 -23.59 -20.53 7.13
N GLU A 125 -23.12 -20.04 8.27
CA GLU A 125 -22.20 -20.77 9.16
C GLU A 125 -22.79 -22.08 9.69
N LYS A 126 -24.10 -22.10 9.91
CA LYS A 126 -24.84 -23.26 10.45
C LYS A 126 -25.50 -24.11 9.35
N SER A 127 -25.31 -23.74 8.09
CA SER A 127 -25.97 -24.41 6.96
C SER A 127 -25.19 -25.65 6.53
N ASP A 128 -25.88 -26.78 6.42
CA ASP A 128 -25.34 -28.01 5.83
C ASP A 128 -25.18 -27.90 4.30
N ASN A 129 -25.84 -26.93 3.67
CA ASN A 129 -25.69 -26.66 2.24
C ASN A 129 -24.48 -25.74 1.99
N ALA A 130 -23.35 -26.34 1.64
CA ALA A 130 -22.12 -25.61 1.37
C ALA A 130 -22.22 -24.68 0.15
N THR A 131 -22.95 -25.04 -0.92
CA THR A 131 -23.15 -24.14 -2.09
C THR A 131 -23.83 -22.84 -1.66
N ALA A 132 -24.90 -22.95 -0.86
CA ALA A 132 -25.62 -21.78 -0.36
C ALA A 132 -24.74 -20.96 0.60
N ALA A 133 -24.00 -21.62 1.49
CA ALA A 133 -23.10 -20.95 2.43
C ALA A 133 -21.98 -20.19 1.72
N LEU A 134 -21.32 -20.78 0.71
CA LEU A 134 -20.30 -20.10 -0.10
C LEU A 134 -20.83 -18.84 -0.77
N THR A 135 -22.01 -18.94 -1.39
CA THR A 135 -22.67 -17.81 -2.07
C THR A 135 -23.04 -16.71 -1.08
N ALA A 136 -23.55 -17.10 0.10
CA ALA A 136 -23.89 -16.17 1.16
C ALA A 136 -22.64 -15.45 1.70
N PHE A 137 -21.56 -16.16 2.04
CA PHE A 137 -20.33 -15.51 2.53
C PHE A 137 -19.76 -14.51 1.53
N TRP A 138 -19.72 -14.84 0.24
CA TRP A 138 -19.26 -13.92 -0.80
C TRP A 138 -20.16 -12.68 -0.91
N THR A 139 -21.47 -12.87 -1.05
CA THR A 139 -22.43 -11.77 -1.25
C THR A 139 -22.52 -10.85 -0.04
N GLN A 140 -22.46 -11.42 1.16
CA GLN A 140 -22.49 -10.65 2.40
C GLN A 140 -21.17 -9.92 2.64
N ALA A 141 -20.02 -10.48 2.26
CA ALA A 141 -18.76 -9.73 2.30
C ALA A 141 -18.84 -8.44 1.47
N GLN A 142 -19.37 -8.52 0.24
CA GLN A 142 -19.56 -7.37 -0.65
C GLN A 142 -20.50 -6.33 -0.04
N THR A 143 -21.63 -6.80 0.51
CA THR A 143 -22.62 -5.93 1.18
C THR A 143 -22.01 -5.21 2.38
N LEU A 144 -21.30 -5.93 3.25
CA LEU A 144 -20.67 -5.38 4.44
C LEU A 144 -19.55 -4.40 4.09
N TYR A 145 -18.79 -4.66 3.02
CA TYR A 145 -17.76 -3.75 2.55
C TYR A 145 -18.38 -2.44 2.06
N ALA A 146 -19.43 -2.51 1.23
CA ALA A 146 -20.18 -1.34 0.77
C ALA A 146 -20.81 -0.53 1.92
N LEU A 147 -21.14 -1.19 3.03
CA LEU A 147 -21.65 -0.57 4.26
C LEU A 147 -20.53 -0.11 5.22
N LYS A 148 -19.27 -0.14 4.76
CA LYS A 148 -18.07 0.29 5.47
C LYS A 148 -17.84 -0.47 6.80
N ARG A 149 -18.03 -1.80 6.77
CA ARG A 149 -17.87 -2.71 7.93
C ARG A 149 -16.66 -3.65 7.76
N PRO A 150 -15.42 -3.13 7.79
CA PRO A 150 -14.24 -3.90 7.37
C PRO A 150 -14.00 -5.13 8.25
N GLN A 151 -14.22 -5.07 9.57
CA GLN A 151 -14.10 -6.26 10.42
C GLN A 151 -15.08 -7.38 10.04
N TYR A 152 -16.32 -7.04 9.70
CA TYR A 152 -17.31 -8.05 9.29
C TYR A 152 -17.08 -8.55 7.86
N THR A 153 -16.60 -7.68 6.96
CA THR A 153 -16.12 -8.09 5.64
C THR A 153 -15.00 -9.11 5.76
N GLU A 154 -13.99 -8.84 6.59
CA GLU A 154 -12.88 -9.76 6.85
C GLU A 154 -13.38 -11.10 7.40
N LYS A 155 -14.27 -11.07 8.40
CA LYS A 155 -14.88 -12.29 8.95
C LYS A 155 -15.54 -13.13 7.84
N ALA A 156 -16.38 -12.52 7.01
CA ALA A 156 -17.08 -13.19 5.93
C ALA A 156 -16.10 -13.81 4.90
N LEU A 157 -15.06 -13.07 4.50
CA LEU A 157 -14.04 -13.56 3.57
C LEU A 157 -13.24 -14.72 4.15
N ARG A 158 -12.86 -14.66 5.43
CA ARG A 158 -12.16 -15.78 6.10
C ARG A 158 -13.04 -17.01 6.23
N MET A 159 -14.32 -16.85 6.55
CA MET A 159 -15.27 -17.97 6.60
C MET A 159 -15.41 -18.64 5.23
N LEU A 160 -15.51 -17.85 4.16
CA LEU A 160 -15.51 -18.35 2.78
C LEU A 160 -14.24 -19.14 2.46
N ILE A 161 -13.06 -18.57 2.73
CA ILE A 161 -11.77 -19.22 2.47
C ILE A 161 -11.65 -20.52 3.27
N ASN A 162 -12.01 -20.50 4.56
CA ASN A 162 -11.97 -21.68 5.43
C ASN A 162 -12.91 -22.77 4.94
N LEU A 163 -14.17 -22.42 4.62
CA LEU A 163 -15.13 -23.38 4.10
C LEU A 163 -14.59 -24.06 2.84
N ILE A 164 -14.06 -23.30 1.87
CA ILE A 164 -13.50 -23.90 0.65
C ILE A 164 -12.30 -24.81 0.97
N ASN A 165 -11.39 -24.38 1.84
CA ASN A 165 -10.20 -25.15 2.20
C ASN A 165 -10.54 -26.49 2.89
N THR A 166 -11.71 -26.60 3.54
CA THR A 166 -12.21 -27.88 4.08
C THR A 166 -12.73 -28.86 3.01
N SER A 167 -12.67 -28.48 1.72
CA SER A 167 -13.11 -29.28 0.58
C SER A 167 -14.55 -29.80 0.70
N PRO A 168 -15.53 -28.90 0.85
CA PRO A 168 -16.91 -29.27 1.09
C PRO A 168 -17.55 -29.83 -0.19
N THR A 169 -18.57 -30.69 -0.02
CA THR A 169 -19.38 -31.13 -1.15
C THR A 169 -20.26 -29.98 -1.64
N THR A 170 -20.08 -29.57 -2.89
CA THR A 170 -20.85 -28.46 -3.50
C THR A 170 -21.32 -28.83 -4.89
N THR A 171 -22.28 -28.06 -5.40
CA THR A 171 -22.74 -28.15 -6.79
C THR A 171 -21.88 -27.33 -7.76
N PHE A 172 -20.87 -26.62 -7.27
CA PHE A 172 -19.96 -25.84 -8.10
C PHE A 172 -18.88 -26.73 -8.73
N SER A 173 -18.49 -26.41 -9.96
CA SER A 173 -17.33 -27.01 -10.61
C SER A 173 -16.02 -26.62 -9.90
N SER A 174 -14.98 -27.43 -10.09
CA SER A 174 -13.63 -27.15 -9.56
C SER A 174 -13.10 -25.77 -10.02
N ALA A 175 -13.39 -25.37 -11.25
CA ALA A 175 -13.02 -24.05 -11.77
C ALA A 175 -13.75 -22.91 -11.03
N GLN A 176 -15.03 -23.07 -10.72
CA GLN A 176 -15.80 -22.11 -9.93
C GLN A 176 -15.27 -22.00 -8.49
N ILE A 177 -15.00 -23.14 -7.84
CA ILE A 177 -14.41 -23.16 -6.50
C ILE A 177 -13.04 -22.47 -6.47
N THR A 178 -12.20 -22.73 -7.46
CA THR A 178 -10.89 -22.08 -7.62
C THR A 178 -11.06 -20.56 -7.79
N SER A 179 -12.03 -20.13 -8.59
CA SER A 179 -12.34 -18.71 -8.80
C SER A 179 -12.84 -18.03 -7.53
N PHE A 180 -13.78 -18.64 -6.80
CA PHE A 180 -14.26 -18.13 -5.50
C PHE A 180 -13.11 -17.96 -4.51
N LEU A 181 -12.28 -19.00 -4.36
CA LEU A 181 -11.16 -18.98 -3.43
C LEU A 181 -10.14 -17.89 -3.79
N TYR A 182 -9.81 -17.79 -5.08
CA TYR A 182 -8.88 -16.79 -5.58
C TYR A 182 -9.38 -15.36 -5.35
N ASN A 183 -10.63 -15.07 -5.74
CA ASN A 183 -11.22 -13.74 -5.57
C ASN A 183 -11.40 -13.38 -4.09
N ALA A 184 -11.75 -14.34 -3.24
CA ALA A 184 -11.83 -14.14 -1.80
C ALA A 184 -10.47 -13.81 -1.18
N ARG A 185 -9.40 -14.50 -1.60
CA ARG A 185 -8.03 -14.21 -1.15
C ARG A 185 -7.58 -12.82 -1.61
N LEU A 186 -7.79 -12.45 -2.87
CA LEU A 186 -7.46 -11.10 -3.35
C LEU A 186 -8.20 -10.01 -2.57
N ALA A 187 -9.52 -10.16 -2.40
CA ALA A 187 -10.32 -9.19 -1.64
C ALA A 187 -9.87 -9.08 -0.18
N LEU A 188 -9.53 -10.21 0.45
CA LEU A 188 -9.01 -10.22 1.82
C LEU A 188 -7.64 -9.53 1.90
N ALA A 189 -6.71 -9.86 0.99
CA ALA A 189 -5.39 -9.27 0.98
C ALA A 189 -5.46 -7.74 0.76
N ARG A 190 -6.26 -7.27 -0.19
CA ARG A 190 -6.49 -5.83 -0.43
C ARG A 190 -7.09 -5.13 0.78
N LEU A 191 -8.07 -5.76 1.44
CA LEU A 191 -8.65 -5.22 2.68
C LEU A 191 -7.57 -5.07 3.76
N LEU A 192 -6.78 -6.11 4.00
CA LEU A 192 -5.69 -6.09 4.98
C LEU A 192 -4.62 -5.04 4.63
N CYS A 193 -4.32 -4.88 3.34
CA CYS A 193 -3.41 -3.86 2.80
C CYS A 193 -3.88 -2.43 3.15
N ILE A 194 -5.15 -2.10 2.92
CA ILE A 194 -5.73 -0.78 3.23
C ILE A 194 -5.57 -0.42 4.71
N TYR A 195 -5.65 -1.41 5.60
CA TYR A 195 -5.48 -1.25 7.04
C TYR A 195 -4.08 -1.61 7.54
N GLN A 196 -3.08 -1.61 6.66
CA GLN A 196 -1.66 -1.76 6.98
C GLN A 196 -1.29 -3.08 7.72
N GLN A 197 -2.10 -4.13 7.53
CA GLN A 197 -1.79 -5.49 8.00
C GLN A 197 -0.95 -6.21 6.94
N LEU A 198 0.27 -5.72 6.72
CA LEU A 198 1.07 -6.06 5.53
C LEU A 198 1.52 -7.52 5.50
N ASP A 199 1.98 -8.09 6.61
CA ASP A 199 2.49 -9.48 6.63
C ASP A 199 1.41 -10.50 6.30
N GLU A 200 0.20 -10.28 6.83
CA GLU A 200 -0.92 -11.15 6.52
C GLU A 200 -1.41 -10.92 5.09
N SER A 201 -1.52 -9.66 4.66
CA SER A 201 -1.85 -9.33 3.27
C SER A 201 -0.92 -10.02 2.27
N ARG A 202 0.40 -9.91 2.49
CA ARG A 202 1.46 -10.56 1.71
C ARG A 202 1.28 -12.08 1.64
N SER A 203 1.03 -12.71 2.79
CA SER A 203 0.78 -14.17 2.87
C SER A 203 -0.44 -14.60 2.06
N VAL A 204 -1.52 -13.80 2.11
CA VAL A 204 -2.76 -14.09 1.39
C VAL A 204 -2.59 -13.86 -0.13
N TYR A 205 -1.86 -12.83 -0.57
CA TYR A 205 -1.51 -12.65 -1.99
C TYR A 205 -0.73 -13.82 -2.57
N LEU A 206 0.34 -14.24 -1.88
CA LEU A 206 1.15 -15.38 -2.31
C LEU A 206 0.30 -16.65 -2.38
N SER A 207 -0.64 -16.84 -1.44
CA SER A 207 -1.60 -17.95 -1.47
C SER A 207 -2.60 -17.86 -2.65
N ALA A 208 -2.98 -16.65 -3.09
CA ALA A 208 -3.84 -16.46 -4.25
C ALA A 208 -3.09 -16.82 -5.55
N LEU A 209 -1.86 -16.34 -5.70
CA LEU A 209 -0.97 -16.63 -6.83
C LEU A 209 -0.66 -18.13 -6.94
N ALA A 210 -0.28 -18.78 -5.83
CA ALA A 210 -0.05 -20.23 -5.79
C ALA A 210 -1.32 -21.02 -6.13
N GLY A 211 -2.48 -20.62 -5.59
CA GLY A 211 -3.74 -21.30 -5.82
C GLY A 211 -4.16 -21.36 -7.29
N LYS A 212 -4.22 -20.19 -7.95
CA LYS A 212 -4.75 -20.05 -9.32
C LYS A 212 -3.68 -20.24 -10.39
N TRP A 213 -2.51 -19.61 -10.21
CA TRP A 213 -1.47 -19.53 -11.23
C TRP A 213 -0.30 -20.49 -11.00
N LYS A 214 -0.31 -21.22 -9.87
CA LYS A 214 0.71 -22.22 -9.52
C LYS A 214 2.12 -21.64 -9.37
N LEU A 215 2.20 -20.37 -8.97
CA LEU A 215 3.44 -19.73 -8.53
C LEU A 215 3.66 -20.13 -7.06
N GLU A 216 4.36 -21.24 -6.85
CA GLU A 216 4.49 -21.82 -5.51
C GLU A 216 5.32 -20.92 -4.59
N THR A 217 4.77 -20.62 -3.40
CA THR A 217 5.40 -19.71 -2.43
C THR A 217 6.81 -20.15 -2.02
N PRO A 218 7.08 -21.44 -1.72
CA PRO A 218 8.42 -21.87 -1.35
C PRO A 218 9.46 -21.68 -2.46
N GLU A 219 9.08 -21.91 -3.71
CA GLU A 219 9.97 -21.70 -4.87
C GLU A 219 10.30 -20.23 -5.04
N LEU A 220 9.28 -19.37 -4.98
CA LEU A 220 9.42 -17.91 -5.04
C LEU A 220 10.37 -17.40 -3.95
N LEU A 221 10.14 -17.80 -2.69
CA LEU A 221 10.99 -17.41 -1.56
C LEU A 221 12.43 -17.96 -1.68
N GLY A 222 12.59 -19.13 -2.29
CA GLY A 222 13.90 -19.72 -2.60
C GLY A 222 14.68 -18.96 -3.67
N ILE A 223 14.00 -18.30 -4.61
CA ILE A 223 14.64 -17.35 -5.54
C ILE A 223 15.01 -16.06 -4.79
N ALA A 224 14.05 -15.49 -4.03
CA ALA A 224 14.23 -14.24 -3.32
C ALA A 224 15.39 -14.29 -2.29
N SER A 225 15.58 -15.41 -1.61
CA SER A 225 16.69 -15.58 -0.65
C SER A 225 18.07 -15.57 -1.30
N ARG A 226 18.14 -15.82 -2.62
CA ARG A 226 19.39 -15.85 -3.41
C ARG A 226 19.51 -14.65 -4.34
N ILE A 227 18.59 -13.69 -4.31
CA ILE A 227 18.54 -12.62 -5.32
C ILE A 227 19.86 -11.85 -5.44
N ARG A 228 20.55 -11.63 -4.32
CA ARG A 228 21.86 -10.95 -4.26
C ARG A 228 23.00 -11.71 -4.95
N SER A 229 22.89 -13.03 -5.10
CA SER A 229 23.93 -13.84 -5.76
C SER A 229 23.62 -14.16 -7.22
N LEU A 230 22.35 -14.05 -7.64
CA LEU A 230 21.92 -14.34 -9.01
C LEU A 230 22.32 -13.21 -9.98
N SER A 231 22.67 -13.56 -11.23
CA SER A 231 22.65 -12.55 -12.30
C SER A 231 21.21 -12.24 -12.69
N ILE A 232 20.98 -11.13 -13.41
CA ILE A 232 19.66 -10.81 -13.96
C ILE A 232 19.17 -11.96 -14.85
N GLN A 233 20.04 -12.53 -15.69
CA GLN A 233 19.68 -13.66 -16.54
C GLN A 233 19.30 -14.90 -15.70
N ASP A 234 20.10 -15.25 -14.69
CA ASP A 234 19.77 -16.39 -13.81
C ASP A 234 18.47 -16.15 -13.03
N CYS A 235 18.19 -14.91 -12.66
CA CYS A 235 16.94 -14.51 -12.02
C CYS A 235 15.76 -14.68 -12.98
N LEU A 236 15.88 -14.22 -14.22
CA LEU A 236 14.84 -14.37 -15.24
C LEU A 236 14.60 -15.84 -15.58
N ASP A 237 15.66 -16.65 -15.70
CA ASP A 237 15.55 -18.10 -15.95
C ASP A 237 14.86 -18.82 -14.78
N ALA A 238 15.18 -18.45 -13.54
CA ALA A 238 14.49 -18.96 -12.35
C ALA A 238 13.02 -18.54 -12.30
N CYS A 239 12.70 -17.31 -12.73
CA CYS A 239 11.31 -16.83 -12.83
C CYS A 239 10.55 -17.50 -13.98
N ASP A 240 11.22 -17.85 -15.09
CA ASP A 240 10.66 -18.67 -16.15
C ASP A 240 10.24 -20.04 -15.60
N GLN A 241 11.12 -20.66 -14.81
CA GLN A 241 10.86 -21.93 -14.15
C GLN A 241 9.69 -21.83 -13.18
N LEU A 242 9.65 -20.80 -12.33
CA LEU A 242 8.55 -20.53 -11.40
C LEU A 242 7.19 -20.41 -12.13
N ALA A 243 7.16 -19.70 -13.26
CA ALA A 243 5.95 -19.49 -14.05
C ALA A 243 5.72 -20.52 -15.16
N THR A 244 6.48 -21.63 -15.19
CA THR A 244 6.50 -22.61 -16.30
C THR A 244 5.11 -23.06 -16.71
N LYS A 245 4.23 -23.36 -15.73
CA LYS A 245 2.87 -23.85 -16.00
C LYS A 245 2.03 -22.84 -16.79
N TYR A 246 2.14 -21.56 -16.46
CA TYR A 246 1.47 -20.48 -17.20
C TYR A 246 2.16 -20.25 -18.54
N LEU A 247 3.49 -20.08 -18.54
CA LEU A 247 4.25 -19.69 -19.73
C LEU A 247 4.20 -20.76 -20.81
N THR A 248 4.30 -22.04 -20.45
CA THR A 248 4.17 -23.16 -21.41
C THR A 248 2.80 -23.16 -22.07
N ARG A 249 1.73 -22.87 -21.33
CA ARG A 249 0.37 -22.79 -21.87
C ARG A 249 0.25 -21.67 -22.90
N GLU A 250 0.76 -20.47 -22.57
CA GLU A 250 0.67 -19.33 -23.48
C GLU A 250 1.62 -19.44 -24.68
N ARG A 251 2.84 -19.98 -24.49
CA ARG A 251 3.80 -20.27 -25.57
C ARG A 251 3.26 -21.25 -26.61
N ASN A 252 2.52 -22.27 -26.16
CA ASN A 252 1.94 -23.29 -27.03
C ASN A 252 0.58 -22.90 -27.61
N ARG A 253 0.11 -21.68 -27.34
CA ARG A 253 -1.21 -21.24 -27.77
C ARG A 253 -1.22 -20.94 -29.26
N THR A 254 -2.09 -21.61 -30.00
CA THR A 254 -2.24 -21.42 -31.46
C THR A 254 -3.20 -20.29 -31.84
N LYS A 255 -3.92 -19.74 -30.86
CA LYS A 255 -4.88 -18.64 -31.02
C LYS A 255 -4.59 -17.54 -29.99
N PRO A 256 -4.82 -16.26 -30.31
CA PRO A 256 -4.65 -15.17 -29.36
C PRO A 256 -5.44 -15.40 -28.06
N ALA A 257 -4.93 -14.88 -26.95
CA ALA A 257 -5.69 -14.88 -25.71
C ALA A 257 -7.01 -14.09 -25.87
N PRO A 258 -8.14 -14.59 -25.33
CA PRO A 258 -9.37 -13.83 -25.32
C PRO A 258 -9.17 -12.56 -24.49
N ALA A 259 -9.86 -11.48 -24.88
CA ALA A 259 -9.87 -10.26 -24.11
C ALA A 259 -10.31 -10.55 -22.66
N LEU A 260 -9.55 -10.04 -21.70
CA LEU A 260 -9.85 -10.18 -20.28
C LEU A 260 -11.04 -9.27 -19.95
N THR A 261 -12.17 -9.87 -19.58
CA THR A 261 -13.38 -9.12 -19.16
C THR A 261 -13.38 -8.76 -17.69
N ASP A 262 -12.64 -9.50 -16.87
CA ASP A 262 -12.45 -9.26 -15.44
C ASP A 262 -10.97 -8.94 -15.18
N PRO A 263 -10.64 -7.75 -14.68
CA PRO A 263 -9.28 -7.35 -14.34
C PRO A 263 -8.58 -8.30 -13.35
N ASN A 264 -9.31 -9.00 -12.47
CA ASN A 264 -8.72 -10.01 -11.57
C ASN A 264 -8.16 -11.24 -12.30
N ASN A 265 -8.49 -11.41 -13.59
CA ASN A 265 -7.94 -12.46 -14.43
C ASN A 265 -6.64 -12.06 -15.14
N SER A 266 -6.20 -10.79 -15.09
CA SER A 266 -4.87 -10.40 -15.56
C SER A 266 -3.83 -10.83 -14.52
N ILE A 267 -3.01 -11.82 -14.85
CA ILE A 267 -1.91 -12.21 -13.95
C ILE A 267 -0.87 -11.09 -13.84
N VAL A 268 -0.65 -10.31 -14.91
CA VAL A 268 0.27 -9.15 -14.92
C VAL A 268 -0.15 -8.14 -13.86
N SER A 269 -1.42 -7.72 -13.88
CA SER A 269 -1.95 -6.73 -12.95
C SER A 269 -1.78 -7.19 -11.49
N ILE A 270 -2.04 -8.48 -11.23
CA ILE A 270 -1.99 -9.06 -9.87
C ILE A 270 -0.55 -9.28 -9.40
N LEU A 271 0.37 -9.63 -10.30
CA LEU A 271 1.80 -9.72 -10.00
C LEU A 271 2.38 -8.35 -9.67
N CYS A 272 2.07 -7.31 -10.47
CA CYS A 272 2.47 -5.95 -10.17
C CYS A 272 1.92 -5.48 -8.82
N GLU A 273 0.62 -5.67 -8.59
CA GLU A 273 -0.05 -5.32 -7.34
C GLU A 273 0.62 -5.98 -6.12
N ALA A 274 0.94 -7.28 -6.21
CA ALA A 274 1.69 -7.98 -5.18
C ALA A 274 3.12 -7.43 -5.04
N ALA A 275 3.83 -7.19 -6.16
CA ALA A 275 5.19 -6.67 -6.13
C ALA A 275 5.28 -5.32 -5.42
N HIS A 276 4.34 -4.40 -5.67
CA HIS A 276 4.30 -3.11 -4.98
C HIS A 276 4.10 -3.23 -3.46
N LEU A 277 3.30 -4.22 -3.01
CA LEU A 277 3.12 -4.51 -1.58
C LEU A 277 4.40 -5.06 -0.92
N PHE A 278 5.23 -5.76 -1.68
CA PHE A 278 6.51 -6.28 -1.21
C PHE A 278 7.65 -5.28 -1.34
N ALA A 279 7.57 -4.30 -2.24
CA ALA A 279 8.59 -3.28 -2.46
C ALA A 279 8.66 -2.21 -1.34
N GLN A 280 8.23 -2.52 -0.12
CA GLN A 280 8.23 -1.57 1.00
C GLN A 280 9.57 -1.62 1.72
N GLU A 281 10.26 -0.48 1.75
CA GLU A 281 11.64 -0.37 2.22
C GLU A 281 11.85 -0.92 3.64
N GLY A 282 12.89 -1.70 3.85
CA GLY A 282 13.39 -2.09 5.18
C GLY A 282 12.49 -3.09 5.94
N HIS A 283 11.55 -3.73 5.27
CA HIS A 283 10.68 -4.74 5.89
C HIS A 283 11.15 -6.15 5.55
N ASN A 284 11.11 -7.05 6.53
CA ASN A 284 11.25 -8.48 6.28
C ASN A 284 9.87 -9.11 6.09
N TYR A 285 9.79 -10.07 5.19
CA TYR A 285 8.69 -11.02 5.13
C TYR A 285 9.22 -12.40 5.49
N GLN A 286 8.79 -12.93 6.63
CA GLN A 286 9.41 -14.10 7.25
C GLN A 286 10.91 -13.87 7.48
N THR A 287 11.78 -14.65 6.82
CA THR A 287 13.24 -14.54 6.94
C THR A 287 13.90 -13.86 5.74
N THR A 288 13.12 -13.36 4.78
CA THR A 288 13.61 -12.78 3.53
C THR A 288 13.23 -11.30 3.47
N LEU A 289 14.13 -10.44 2.98
CA LEU A 289 13.81 -9.02 2.73
C LEU A 289 12.63 -8.92 1.78
N SER A 290 11.65 -8.07 2.11
CA SER A 290 10.42 -7.96 1.33
C SER A 290 10.70 -7.44 -0.08
N GLU A 291 11.65 -6.54 -0.23
CA GLU A 291 12.11 -6.04 -1.53
C GLU A 291 12.68 -7.16 -2.42
N HIS A 292 13.33 -8.17 -1.85
CA HIS A 292 13.81 -9.33 -2.63
C HIS A 292 12.65 -10.12 -3.22
N VAL A 293 11.53 -10.25 -2.48
CA VAL A 293 10.31 -10.88 -2.97
C VAL A 293 9.69 -10.03 -4.07
N ALA A 294 9.71 -8.70 -3.93
CA ALA A 294 9.23 -7.78 -4.97
C ALA A 294 10.00 -7.93 -6.28
N LEU A 295 11.33 -8.03 -6.21
CA LEU A 295 12.19 -8.24 -7.38
C LEU A 295 11.81 -9.53 -8.15
N VAL A 296 11.58 -10.63 -7.44
CA VAL A 296 11.13 -11.89 -8.07
C VAL A 296 9.75 -11.74 -8.71
N LEU A 297 8.83 -11.01 -8.07
CA LEU A 297 7.49 -10.76 -8.60
C LEU A 297 7.53 -9.88 -9.87
N TYR A 298 8.32 -8.81 -9.90
CA TYR A 298 8.51 -7.98 -11.10
C TYR A 298 9.19 -8.76 -12.23
N ALA A 299 10.23 -9.53 -11.91
CA ALA A 299 10.90 -10.39 -12.87
C ALA A 299 9.92 -11.40 -13.49
N THR A 300 9.11 -12.06 -12.65
CA THR A 300 8.03 -12.96 -13.11
C THR A 300 7.01 -12.22 -13.96
N CYS A 301 6.63 -11.00 -13.58
CA CYS A 301 5.70 -10.17 -14.33
C CYS A 301 6.24 -9.86 -15.74
N SER A 302 7.53 -9.53 -15.86
CA SER A 302 8.21 -9.25 -17.13
C SER A 302 8.18 -10.44 -18.11
N MET A 303 8.17 -11.67 -17.58
CA MET A 303 8.09 -12.89 -18.39
C MET A 303 6.68 -13.14 -18.92
N VAL A 304 5.67 -12.67 -18.20
CA VAL A 304 4.27 -12.94 -18.50
C VAL A 304 3.61 -11.81 -19.30
N CYS A 305 4.02 -10.56 -19.11
CA CYS A 305 3.41 -9.41 -19.78
C CYS A 305 3.38 -9.46 -21.31
N PRO A 306 4.33 -10.10 -22.05
CA PRO A 306 4.23 -10.21 -23.50
C PRO A 306 3.01 -11.01 -23.96
N TYR A 307 2.44 -11.84 -23.09
CA TYR A 307 1.24 -12.66 -23.37
C TYR A 307 -0.07 -11.99 -22.93
N GLU A 308 -0.02 -10.85 -22.21
CA GLU A 308 -1.19 -10.06 -21.79
C GLU A 308 -1.06 -8.57 -22.15
N PRO A 309 -0.90 -8.21 -23.45
CA PRO A 309 -0.65 -6.81 -23.85
C PRO A 309 -1.80 -5.85 -23.51
N THR A 310 -3.00 -6.37 -23.25
CA THR A 310 -4.18 -5.58 -22.86
C THR A 310 -4.08 -4.99 -21.46
N ALA A 311 -3.11 -5.41 -20.64
CA ALA A 311 -2.89 -4.84 -19.31
C ALA A 311 -2.30 -3.41 -19.34
N GLY A 312 -1.76 -2.98 -20.49
CA GLY A 312 -1.09 -1.69 -20.63
C GLY A 312 0.26 -1.59 -19.91
N ILE A 313 0.73 -2.72 -19.37
CA ILE A 313 2.02 -2.86 -18.67
C ILE A 313 2.97 -3.63 -19.59
N THR A 314 4.14 -3.05 -19.83
CA THR A 314 5.18 -3.62 -20.70
C THR A 314 6.29 -4.29 -19.90
N LYS A 315 7.12 -5.06 -20.61
CA LYS A 315 8.31 -5.69 -20.02
C LYS A 315 9.28 -4.64 -19.48
N ASP A 316 9.36 -3.52 -20.19
CA ASP A 316 10.30 -2.45 -19.91
C ASP A 316 9.91 -1.67 -18.65
N ASP A 317 8.61 -1.50 -18.42
CA ASP A 317 8.09 -0.95 -17.15
C ASP A 317 8.51 -1.82 -15.95
N MET A 318 8.51 -3.15 -16.10
CA MET A 318 8.91 -4.05 -15.02
C MET A 318 10.41 -3.97 -14.73
N TYR A 319 11.25 -3.86 -15.77
CA TYR A 319 12.68 -3.66 -15.57
C TYR A 319 12.97 -2.34 -14.87
N TYR A 320 12.27 -1.27 -15.22
CA TYR A 320 12.39 0.01 -14.53
C TYR A 320 12.08 -0.11 -13.03
N LEU A 321 10.98 -0.78 -12.68
CA LEU A 321 10.61 -1.02 -11.27
C LEU A 321 11.62 -1.89 -10.53
N MET A 322 12.17 -2.93 -11.18
CA MET A 322 13.24 -3.74 -10.59
C MET A 322 14.48 -2.90 -10.28
N ILE A 323 14.88 -2.01 -11.20
CA ILE A 323 16.04 -1.12 -11.01
C ILE A 323 15.83 -0.20 -9.81
N GLN A 324 14.63 0.38 -9.66
CA GLN A 324 14.30 1.22 -8.51
C GLN A 324 14.45 0.47 -7.18
N VAL A 325 13.92 -0.75 -7.09
CA VAL A 325 14.01 -1.58 -5.87
C VAL A 325 15.45 -2.02 -5.59
N PHE A 326 16.22 -2.36 -6.61
CA PHE A 326 17.65 -2.67 -6.44
C PHE A 326 18.44 -1.46 -5.93
N THR A 327 18.12 -0.27 -6.42
CA THR A 327 18.75 0.98 -5.97
C THR A 327 18.44 1.25 -4.50
N SER A 328 17.20 1.04 -4.06
CA SER A 328 16.82 1.26 -2.64
C SER A 328 17.48 0.30 -1.67
N LEU A 329 17.95 -0.87 -2.14
CA LEU A 329 18.60 -1.86 -1.28
C LEU A 329 20.08 -1.56 -1.02
N GLU A 330 20.65 -0.53 -1.66
CA GLU A 330 22.09 -0.26 -1.67
C GLU A 330 22.94 -1.46 -2.16
N ASP A 331 22.30 -2.52 -2.69
CA ASP A 331 22.92 -3.74 -3.24
C ASP A 331 23.43 -3.52 -4.68
N LEU A 332 23.83 -2.29 -4.96
CA LEU A 332 24.29 -1.84 -6.27
C LEU A 332 25.56 -2.56 -6.74
N ASP A 333 26.35 -3.08 -5.80
CA ASP A 333 27.53 -3.92 -6.04
C ASP A 333 27.18 -5.27 -6.69
N TYR A 334 25.92 -5.71 -6.57
CA TYR A 334 25.45 -6.99 -7.12
C TYR A 334 24.52 -6.78 -8.32
N LYS A 335 25.15 -6.50 -9.47
CA LYS A 335 24.66 -6.80 -10.83
C LYS A 335 23.38 -6.06 -11.27
N ILE A 336 23.47 -4.77 -11.57
CA ILE A 336 22.29 -4.00 -12.00
C ILE A 336 22.43 -3.44 -13.42
N VAL A 337 21.49 -3.89 -14.25
CA VAL A 337 21.20 -3.56 -15.65
C VAL A 337 22.02 -4.32 -16.70
N ASP A 338 21.45 -5.42 -17.19
CA ASP A 338 21.81 -5.84 -18.56
C ASP A 338 21.31 -4.75 -19.52
N ILE A 339 22.22 -4.05 -20.18
CA ILE A 339 21.88 -2.99 -21.13
C ILE A 339 21.02 -3.57 -22.26
N TYR A 340 21.19 -4.85 -22.60
CA TYR A 340 20.39 -5.53 -23.61
C TYR A 340 18.93 -5.74 -23.17
N ALA A 341 18.64 -5.59 -21.89
CA ALA A 341 17.29 -5.67 -21.33
C ALA A 341 16.64 -4.28 -21.11
N LEU A 342 17.38 -3.18 -21.27
CA LEU A 342 16.81 -1.83 -21.21
C LEU A 342 16.03 -1.49 -22.47
N ASP A 343 14.89 -0.81 -22.32
CA ASP A 343 14.27 -0.13 -23.44
C ASP A 343 15.11 1.08 -23.87
N THR A 344 15.90 0.86 -24.92
CA THR A 344 16.70 1.91 -25.54
C THR A 344 15.86 2.99 -26.21
N LYS A 345 14.54 2.81 -26.36
CA LYS A 345 13.62 3.83 -26.90
C LYS A 345 13.11 4.79 -25.82
N HIS A 346 13.07 4.38 -24.55
CA HIS A 346 12.58 5.22 -23.46
C HIS A 346 13.71 6.02 -22.81
N VAL A 347 13.80 7.31 -23.15
CA VAL A 347 14.90 8.19 -22.73
C VAL A 347 15.06 8.24 -21.20
N TRP A 348 13.97 8.28 -20.44
CA TRP A 348 14.06 8.30 -18.97
C TRP A 348 14.65 7.01 -18.38
N HIS A 349 14.37 5.85 -18.99
CA HIS A 349 14.93 4.58 -18.52
C HIS A 349 16.43 4.56 -18.76
N MET A 350 16.87 4.98 -19.94
CA MET A 350 18.29 5.12 -20.26
C MET A 350 18.99 6.17 -19.40
N PHE A 351 18.33 7.29 -19.10
CA PHE A 351 18.84 8.32 -18.21
C PHE A 351 19.08 7.80 -16.79
N ASN A 352 18.08 7.16 -16.17
CA ASN A 352 18.23 6.61 -14.83
C ASN A 352 19.28 5.49 -14.79
N ALA A 353 19.34 4.63 -15.81
CA ALA A 353 20.35 3.58 -15.89
C ALA A 353 21.77 4.13 -16.06
N LEU A 354 21.96 5.22 -16.81
CA LEU A 354 23.26 5.89 -16.90
C LEU A 354 23.66 6.49 -15.55
N LEU A 355 22.73 7.10 -14.81
CA LEU A 355 23.01 7.74 -13.51
C LEU A 355 23.49 6.67 -12.52
N ILE A 356 22.78 5.54 -12.48
CA ILE A 356 23.16 4.39 -11.66
C ILE A 356 24.54 3.85 -12.06
N ALA A 357 24.80 3.66 -13.35
CA ALA A 357 26.10 3.13 -13.81
C ALA A 357 27.27 4.02 -13.39
N ILE A 358 27.06 5.34 -13.35
CA ILE A 358 28.05 6.30 -12.87
C ILE A 358 28.19 6.23 -11.34
N GLU A 359 27.09 6.18 -10.59
CA GLU A 359 27.11 6.12 -9.12
C GLU A 359 27.94 4.94 -8.60
N ILE A 360 27.89 3.81 -9.31
CA ILE A 360 28.57 2.55 -8.94
C ILE A 360 29.94 2.37 -9.62
N ASP A 361 30.43 3.40 -10.31
CA ASP A 361 31.68 3.37 -11.09
C ASP A 361 31.77 2.26 -12.17
N ASP A 362 30.63 1.80 -12.71
CA ASP A 362 30.58 0.87 -13.85
C ASP A 362 30.69 1.63 -15.18
N LEU A 363 31.90 2.12 -15.44
CA LEU A 363 32.21 2.97 -16.60
C LEU A 363 32.05 2.23 -17.94
N VAL A 364 32.18 0.91 -17.97
CA VAL A 364 31.99 0.10 -19.19
C VAL A 364 30.51 0.09 -19.59
N ARG A 365 29.62 -0.09 -18.62
CA ARG A 365 28.17 0.00 -18.83
C ARG A 365 27.76 1.41 -19.21
N ALA A 366 28.24 2.41 -18.47
CA ALA A 366 27.95 3.82 -18.75
C ALA A 366 28.32 4.20 -20.18
N GLN A 367 29.46 3.74 -20.70
CA GLN A 367 29.89 3.97 -22.09
C GLN A 367 28.90 3.42 -23.12
N THR A 368 28.38 2.22 -22.86
CA THR A 368 27.44 1.55 -23.77
C THR A 368 26.06 2.22 -23.73
N ILE A 369 25.61 2.71 -22.57
CA ILE A 369 24.36 3.50 -22.47
C ILE A 369 24.54 4.88 -23.11
N GLU A 370 25.67 5.57 -22.86
CA GLU A 370 26.01 6.86 -23.47
C GLU A 370 25.97 6.77 -25.00
N ALA A 371 26.49 5.68 -25.59
CA ALA A 371 26.46 5.46 -27.03
C ALA A 371 25.04 5.46 -27.62
N ASN A 372 24.04 4.99 -26.87
CA ASN A 372 22.64 4.99 -27.28
C ASN A 372 21.96 6.35 -27.07
N LEU A 373 22.43 7.16 -26.11
CA LEU A 373 21.88 8.48 -25.80
C LEU A 373 22.44 9.62 -26.68
N LYS A 374 23.50 9.40 -27.45
CA LYS A 374 24.22 10.43 -28.24
C LYS A 374 23.35 11.22 -29.24
N GLN A 375 22.15 10.76 -29.57
CA GLN A 375 21.24 11.45 -30.49
C GLN A 375 20.20 12.33 -29.80
N VAL A 376 20.16 12.37 -28.46
CA VAL A 376 19.07 12.98 -27.69
C VAL A 376 19.50 14.32 -27.07
N VAL A 377 18.67 15.35 -27.19
CA VAL A 377 18.99 16.75 -26.81
C VAL A 377 18.28 17.16 -25.52
N TYR A 378 18.61 16.49 -24.40
CA TYR A 378 18.14 16.89 -23.06
C TYR A 378 19.33 17.43 -22.23
N PRO A 379 19.24 18.62 -21.62
CA PRO A 379 20.32 19.20 -20.83
C PRO A 379 20.78 18.33 -19.64
N ASP A 380 19.84 17.70 -18.92
CA ASP A 380 20.11 16.80 -17.80
C ASP A 380 20.80 15.51 -18.25
N VAL A 381 20.43 14.96 -19.41
CA VAL A 381 21.15 13.83 -20.02
C VAL A 381 22.57 14.23 -20.43
N GLN A 382 22.77 15.43 -20.98
CA GLN A 382 24.10 15.92 -21.36
C GLN A 382 25.02 16.11 -20.16
N LEU A 383 24.50 16.65 -19.05
CA LEU A 383 25.22 16.74 -17.78
C LEU A 383 25.69 15.35 -17.34
N LEU A 384 24.80 14.37 -17.36
CA LEU A 384 25.09 12.99 -16.97
C LEU A 384 26.18 12.34 -17.85
N CYS A 385 26.09 12.50 -19.17
CA CYS A 385 27.12 12.05 -20.11
C CYS A 385 28.47 12.75 -19.89
N SER A 386 28.45 14.04 -19.52
CA SER A 386 29.66 14.82 -19.26
C SER A 386 30.34 14.36 -17.97
N LEU A 387 29.53 14.07 -16.94
CA LEU A 387 29.96 13.52 -15.68
C LEU A 387 30.60 12.13 -15.85
N TYR A 388 29.97 11.25 -16.64
CA TYR A 388 30.57 9.98 -17.06
C TYR A 388 31.95 10.19 -17.70
N LYS A 389 32.08 11.12 -18.66
CA LYS A 389 33.36 11.40 -19.32
C LYS A 389 34.41 11.91 -18.34
N GLN A 390 34.04 12.75 -17.38
CA GLN A 390 34.95 13.23 -16.36
C GLN A 390 35.45 12.10 -15.47
N LYS A 391 34.54 11.25 -14.97
CA LYS A 391 34.92 10.05 -14.21
C LYS A 391 35.88 9.15 -14.98
N PHE A 392 35.68 8.98 -16.29
CA PHE A 392 36.58 8.20 -17.14
C PHE A 392 37.94 8.86 -17.40
N THR A 393 38.00 10.18 -17.52
CA THR A 393 39.20 10.93 -17.94
C THR A 393 40.04 11.49 -16.79
N LEU A 394 39.62 11.34 -15.53
CA LEU A 394 40.30 11.85 -14.33
C LEU A 394 40.58 13.37 -14.38
N SER A 395 39.73 14.15 -15.05
CA SER A 395 39.80 15.61 -15.09
C SER A 395 38.92 16.22 -13.99
N ILE A 396 39.51 17.03 -13.11
CA ILE A 396 38.89 17.54 -11.85
C ILE A 396 38.22 18.93 -12.04
N GLU A 397 38.12 19.46 -13.27
CA GLU A 397 37.48 20.76 -13.48
C GLU A 397 35.94 20.66 -13.37
N ASN A 398 35.44 20.82 -12.15
CA ASN A 398 34.02 20.68 -11.75
C ASN A 398 33.16 21.93 -12.03
N ASP A 399 33.75 23.09 -12.29
CA ASP A 399 33.02 24.36 -12.39
C ASP A 399 31.96 24.36 -13.51
N ILE A 400 32.25 23.69 -14.64
CA ILE A 400 31.31 23.61 -15.78
C ILE A 400 30.12 22.70 -15.44
N LEU A 401 30.35 21.56 -14.78
CA LEU A 401 29.26 20.65 -14.39
C LEU A 401 28.37 21.28 -13.32
N GLN A 402 28.98 21.97 -12.35
CA GLN A 402 28.24 22.68 -11.32
C GLN A 402 27.32 23.75 -11.93
N GLN A 403 27.83 24.54 -12.88
CA GLN A 403 27.02 25.53 -13.62
C GLN A 403 25.88 24.88 -14.41
N GLN A 404 26.11 23.72 -15.02
CA GLN A 404 25.06 22.97 -15.72
C GLN A 404 24.00 22.44 -14.76
N LEU A 405 24.38 21.97 -13.57
CA LEU A 405 23.44 21.54 -12.54
C LEU A 405 22.60 22.71 -12.03
N ASP A 406 23.22 23.83 -11.70
CA ASP A 406 22.53 25.05 -11.26
C ASP A 406 21.55 25.55 -12.33
N PHE A 407 21.94 25.45 -13.60
CA PHE A 407 21.06 25.76 -14.73
C PHE A 407 19.86 24.82 -14.79
N ILE A 408 20.03 23.50 -14.65
CA ILE A 408 18.91 22.55 -14.63
C ILE A 408 17.94 22.83 -13.46
N ILE A 409 18.48 23.16 -12.28
CA ILE A 409 17.68 23.54 -11.10
C ILE A 409 16.82 24.76 -11.44
N LEU A 410 17.40 25.78 -12.08
CA LEU A 410 16.67 26.96 -12.53
C LEU A 410 15.59 26.62 -13.59
N LEU A 411 15.92 25.72 -14.53
CA LEU A 411 15.00 25.32 -15.59
C LEU A 411 13.74 24.62 -15.05
N LEU A 412 13.87 23.86 -13.95
CA LEU A 412 12.74 23.19 -13.30
C LEU A 412 11.67 24.15 -12.77
N GLU A 413 12.03 25.39 -12.45
CA GLU A 413 11.11 26.34 -11.83
C GLU A 413 10.24 27.11 -12.83
N GLN A 414 10.76 27.48 -14.02
CA GLN A 414 10.09 28.52 -14.84
C GLN A 414 10.23 28.41 -16.38
N THR A 415 10.76 27.31 -16.93
CA THR A 415 11.14 27.28 -18.36
C THR A 415 10.36 26.29 -19.23
N GLN A 416 10.62 26.32 -20.54
CA GLN A 416 10.02 25.44 -21.56
C GLN A 416 11.04 24.43 -22.12
N ASP A 417 12.27 24.42 -21.61
CA ASP A 417 13.28 23.49 -22.11
C ASP A 417 12.91 22.04 -21.79
N PRO A 418 13.19 21.11 -22.72
CA PRO A 418 12.90 19.71 -22.52
C PRO A 418 13.92 19.14 -21.54
N LEU A 419 13.47 18.85 -20.31
CA LEU A 419 14.22 18.12 -19.29
C LEU A 419 13.51 16.80 -19.04
N VAL A 420 14.26 15.69 -18.95
CA VAL A 420 13.63 14.39 -18.68
C VAL A 420 13.15 14.32 -17.23
N ILE A 421 13.91 14.89 -16.31
CA ILE A 421 13.59 14.96 -14.87
C ILE A 421 12.27 15.71 -14.58
N ARG A 422 11.82 16.60 -15.46
CA ARG A 422 10.56 17.35 -15.30
C ARG A 422 9.31 16.46 -15.31
N ASN A 423 9.40 15.26 -15.87
CA ASN A 423 8.29 14.31 -15.93
C ASN A 423 8.00 13.62 -14.57
N GLN A 424 8.84 13.85 -13.55
CA GLN A 424 8.71 13.24 -12.23
C GLN A 424 7.97 14.14 -11.23
N THR A 425 7.55 13.59 -10.09
CA THR A 425 6.99 14.37 -8.98
C THR A 425 8.05 15.28 -8.34
N PRO A 426 7.65 16.36 -7.62
CA PRO A 426 8.62 17.27 -6.98
C PRO A 426 9.60 16.58 -6.02
N LYS A 427 9.15 15.51 -5.35
CA LYS A 427 10.00 14.74 -4.44
C LYS A 427 11.07 13.95 -5.20
N GLU A 428 10.68 13.29 -6.28
CA GLU A 428 11.58 12.51 -7.15
C GLU A 428 12.56 13.41 -7.90
N GLN A 429 12.11 14.60 -8.33
CA GLN A 429 12.99 15.62 -8.93
C GLN A 429 14.12 16.00 -7.96
N LEU A 430 13.77 16.27 -6.70
CA LEU A 430 14.76 16.62 -5.68
C LEU A 430 15.74 15.46 -5.41
N ASP A 431 15.23 14.23 -5.36
CA ASP A 431 16.06 13.04 -5.16
C ASP A 431 17.08 12.86 -6.29
N VAL A 432 16.63 12.90 -7.55
CA VAL A 432 17.50 12.77 -8.72
C VAL A 432 18.54 13.89 -8.78
N LEU A 433 18.17 15.13 -8.46
CA LEU A 433 19.14 16.24 -8.38
C LEU A 433 20.20 16.02 -7.31
N ASN A 434 19.83 15.49 -6.15
CA ASN A 434 20.78 15.19 -5.09
C ASN A 434 21.75 14.07 -5.51
N ARG A 435 21.24 13.05 -6.20
CA ARG A 435 22.05 11.96 -6.78
C ARG A 435 23.06 12.48 -7.80
N ILE A 436 22.63 13.32 -8.74
CA ILE A 436 23.54 13.97 -9.70
C ILE A 436 24.58 14.84 -8.97
N ARG A 437 24.17 15.61 -7.95
CA ARG A 437 25.09 16.44 -7.16
C ARG A 437 26.16 15.59 -6.47
N ASN A 438 25.81 14.41 -5.95
CA ASN A 438 26.77 13.51 -5.31
C ASN A 438 27.79 12.91 -6.29
N CYS A 439 27.48 12.97 -7.60
CA CYS A 439 28.37 12.49 -8.64
C CYS A 439 29.36 13.55 -9.15
N ILE A 440 29.10 14.83 -8.88
CA ILE A 440 29.99 15.98 -9.18
C ILE A 440 30.92 16.17 -7.98
#